data_AF-A0A7S3V326-F1
#
_entry.id   AF-A0A7S3V326-F1
#
_cell.length_a   1.000
_cell.length_b   1.000
_cell.length_c   1.000
_cell.angle_alpha   90.00
_cell.angle_beta   90.00
_cell.angle_gamma   90.00
#
_symmetry.space_group_name_H-M   'P 1'
#
loop_
_entity.id
_entity.type
_entity.pdbx_description
1 polymer ?
#
loop_
_entity_poly.entity_id
_entity_poly.type
_entity_poly.pdbx_seq_one_letter_code
_entity_poly.pdbx_strand_id
1 'polypeptide(L)'
;MITGEEKEDPGYNNRSKVSEVWTGEIPVPVDSSNSRPFLFIRCKQRSDHIVRYCHIAQGVEMLLLAVGIRHCVVFIDDSAVPDWLPDGFDTVAMFFKSEWYLNDFQPILEALEAEYGQKYQNIRLKKCPLNESAAQLNKDLETLTLQVLHSHDEETKKLALSHLEGNVFVKLEKCLVQTQPEQCGFFPFLCGSSYGLY
;
A
#
# COMPACT_ATOMS: atom_id res chain seq x y z
N MET A 1 27.67 18.45 -27.64
CA MET A 1 27.31 17.28 -28.48
C MET A 1 27.72 16.04 -27.70
N ILE A 2 26.76 15.37 -27.09
CA ILE A 2 26.91 14.04 -26.50
C ILE A 2 25.78 13.23 -27.12
N THR A 3 26.13 12.25 -27.93
CA THR A 3 25.22 11.30 -28.57
C THR A 3 25.11 10.08 -27.67
N GLY A 4 23.90 9.79 -27.17
CA GLY A 4 23.58 8.55 -26.47
C GLY A 4 22.35 7.92 -27.11
N GLU A 5 22.55 6.82 -27.83
CA GLU A 5 21.47 5.97 -28.34
C GLU A 5 20.81 5.23 -27.17
N GLU A 6 19.50 5.39 -26.98
CA GLU A 6 18.73 4.51 -26.11
C GLU A 6 18.17 3.34 -26.94
N LYS A 7 18.64 2.14 -26.61
CA LYS A 7 18.06 0.86 -27.03
C LYS A 7 16.83 0.55 -26.19
N GLU A 8 15.75 0.13 -26.84
CA GLU A 8 14.61 -0.51 -26.19
C GLU A 8 15.04 -1.84 -25.53
N ASP A 9 14.64 -2.06 -24.28
CA ASP A 9 14.87 -3.31 -23.55
C ASP A 9 13.54 -4.02 -23.24
N PRO A 10 13.35 -5.29 -23.67
CA PRO A 10 12.11 -6.02 -23.52
C PRO A 10 12.11 -6.83 -22.21
N GLY A 11 11.22 -6.50 -21.28
CA GLY A 11 10.91 -7.37 -20.15
C GLY A 11 10.89 -6.67 -18.80
N TYR A 12 9.69 -6.34 -18.35
CA TYR A 12 9.40 -5.76 -17.04
C TYR A 12 9.65 -6.81 -15.95
N ASN A 13 10.88 -6.87 -15.43
CA ASN A 13 11.26 -7.76 -14.32
C ASN A 13 10.94 -7.04 -12.98
N ASN A 14 9.84 -7.41 -12.33
CA ASN A 14 9.39 -6.92 -11.01
C ASN A 14 10.26 -7.43 -9.84
N ARG A 15 11.58 -7.24 -9.89
CA ARG A 15 12.44 -7.40 -8.72
C ARG A 15 12.88 -6.03 -8.22
N SER A 16 12.32 -5.67 -7.07
CA SER A 16 12.69 -4.53 -6.23
C SER A 16 14.21 -4.37 -6.20
N LYS A 17 14.71 -3.37 -6.93
CA LYS A 17 16.01 -2.79 -6.64
C LYS A 17 15.94 -2.29 -5.19
N VAL A 18 16.94 -2.67 -4.42
CA VAL A 18 17.16 -2.26 -3.03
C VAL A 18 16.83 -0.78 -2.91
N SER A 19 15.92 -0.46 -1.99
CA SER A 19 15.56 0.89 -1.60
C SER A 19 16.79 1.59 -1.04
N GLU A 20 17.52 2.31 -1.88
CA GLU A 20 18.57 3.21 -1.41
C GLU A 20 17.88 4.36 -0.66
N VAL A 21 18.29 4.57 0.59
CA VAL A 21 17.93 5.77 1.35
C VAL A 21 18.61 6.93 0.64
N TRP A 22 17.78 7.83 0.12
CA TRP A 22 18.25 8.81 -0.84
C TRP A 22 18.56 10.13 -0.15
N THR A 23 19.83 10.55 -0.17
CA THR A 23 20.33 11.75 0.53
C THR A 23 20.76 12.88 -0.42
N GLY A 24 20.49 12.75 -1.72
CA GLY A 24 20.85 13.73 -2.76
C GLY A 24 19.82 14.85 -2.98
N GLU A 25 20.11 15.74 -3.93
CA GLU A 25 19.18 16.76 -4.46
C GLU A 25 18.26 16.16 -5.54
N ILE A 26 16.92 16.16 -5.34
CA ILE A 26 15.95 15.50 -6.26
C ILE A 26 16.29 15.85 -7.71
N PRO A 27 16.44 14.87 -8.62
CA PRO A 27 16.35 15.14 -10.04
C PRO A 27 14.90 15.49 -10.33
N VAL A 28 14.51 16.76 -10.11
CA VAL A 28 13.18 17.23 -10.47
C VAL A 28 13.09 17.00 -11.98
N PRO A 29 12.20 16.12 -12.46
CA PRO A 29 12.13 15.85 -13.89
C PRO A 29 11.76 17.17 -14.56
N VAL A 30 12.66 17.69 -15.39
CA VAL A 30 12.47 18.96 -16.11
C VAL A 30 11.33 18.83 -17.14
N ASP A 31 10.97 17.61 -17.52
CA ASP A 31 9.85 17.33 -18.42
C ASP A 31 8.52 17.13 -17.68
N SER A 32 7.71 18.19 -17.68
CA SER A 32 6.33 18.23 -17.20
C SER A 32 5.35 17.36 -18.01
N SER A 33 5.77 16.80 -19.15
CA SER A 33 4.93 16.04 -20.07
C SER A 33 4.75 14.57 -19.68
N ASN A 34 5.58 14.04 -18.79
CA ASN A 34 5.52 12.64 -18.35
C ASN A 34 5.57 12.57 -16.82
N SER A 35 4.67 13.32 -16.19
CA SER A 35 4.59 13.55 -14.74
C SER A 35 4.18 12.28 -13.99
N ARG A 36 5.09 11.33 -13.83
CA ARG A 36 4.93 10.20 -12.90
C ARG A 36 4.87 10.73 -11.45
N PRO A 37 4.02 10.18 -10.57
CA PRO A 37 4.05 10.53 -9.16
C PRO A 37 5.34 10.08 -8.48
N PHE A 38 5.83 10.90 -7.56
CA PHE A 38 6.88 10.54 -6.60
C PHE A 38 6.25 10.49 -5.22
N LEU A 39 6.25 9.30 -4.61
CA LEU A 39 5.74 9.07 -3.27
C LEU A 39 6.90 9.07 -2.28
N PHE A 40 6.91 10.03 -1.38
CA PHE A 40 7.88 10.16 -0.29
C PHE A 40 7.27 9.58 0.97
N ILE A 41 7.94 8.59 1.55
CA ILE A 41 7.47 7.88 2.75
C ILE A 41 8.51 8.06 3.83
N ARG A 42 8.10 8.65 4.96
CA ARG A 42 8.96 8.71 6.14
C ARG A 42 9.13 7.31 6.73
N CYS A 43 10.37 6.98 7.03
CA CYS A 43 10.75 5.67 7.54
C CYS A 43 11.83 5.82 8.60
N LYS A 44 12.06 4.76 9.37
CA LYS A 44 13.20 4.69 10.28
C LYS A 44 14.00 3.45 9.96
N GLN A 45 15.31 3.63 9.86
CA GLN A 45 16.21 2.50 9.79
C GLN A 45 16.28 1.84 11.16
N ARG A 46 16.01 0.53 11.21
CA ARG A 46 16.22 -0.31 12.39
C ARG A 46 17.17 -1.44 12.03
N SER A 47 18.40 -1.35 12.52
CA SER A 47 19.46 -2.31 12.22
C SER A 47 19.69 -2.45 10.71
N ASP A 48 19.22 -3.54 10.12
CA ASP A 48 19.41 -3.96 8.73
C ASP A 48 18.16 -3.77 7.84
N HIS A 49 17.07 -3.21 8.37
CA HIS A 49 15.83 -3.02 7.62
C HIS A 49 15.21 -1.63 7.82
N ILE A 50 14.39 -1.25 6.85
CA ILE A 50 13.63 0.01 6.86
C ILE A 50 12.21 -0.28 7.36
N VAL A 51 11.79 0.43 8.41
CA VAL A 51 10.43 0.34 8.95
C VAL A 51 9.61 1.53 8.48
N ARG A 52 8.42 1.24 7.92
CA ARG A 52 7.41 2.24 7.53
C ARG A 52 6.39 2.34 8.66
N TYR A 53 6.06 3.54 9.12
CA TYR A 53 5.09 3.73 10.23
C TYR A 53 3.71 4.20 9.78
N CYS A 54 3.59 4.68 8.54
CA CYS A 54 2.41 5.39 8.09
C CYS A 54 1.47 4.48 7.29
N HIS A 55 0.31 4.16 7.87
CA HIS A 55 -0.76 3.43 7.18
C HIS A 55 -1.32 4.23 5.98
N ILE A 56 -1.30 5.57 6.04
CA ILE A 56 -1.69 6.43 4.92
C ILE A 56 -0.73 6.22 3.74
N ALA A 57 0.58 6.24 3.98
CA ALA A 57 1.58 5.99 2.94
C ALA A 57 1.40 4.63 2.26
N GLN A 58 1.12 3.59 3.06
CA GLN A 58 0.82 2.26 2.54
C GLN A 58 -0.46 2.26 1.69
N GLY A 59 -1.52 2.93 2.15
CA GLY A 59 -2.76 3.08 1.38
C GLY A 59 -2.55 3.76 0.03
N VAL A 60 -1.75 4.84 0.00
CA VAL A 60 -1.43 5.57 -1.23
C VAL A 60 -0.62 4.70 -2.20
N GLU A 61 0.43 4.02 -1.72
CA GLU A 61 1.23 3.11 -2.57
C GLU A 61 0.38 1.98 -3.15
N MET A 62 -0.46 1.36 -2.31
CA MET A 62 -1.40 0.32 -2.75
C MET A 62 -2.36 0.84 -3.82
N LEU A 63 -2.87 2.06 -3.66
CA LEU A 63 -3.75 2.68 -4.64
C LEU A 63 -3.03 2.89 -5.98
N LEU A 64 -1.83 3.47 -5.96
CA LEU A 64 -1.03 3.68 -7.17
C LEU A 64 -0.73 2.36 -7.90
N LEU A 65 -0.42 1.30 -7.15
CA LEU A 65 -0.22 -0.05 -7.68
C LEU A 65 -1.51 -0.62 -8.29
N ALA A 66 -2.64 -0.52 -7.59
CA ALA A 66 -3.93 -1.05 -8.03
C ALA A 66 -4.41 -0.38 -9.34
N VAL A 67 -4.16 0.92 -9.50
CA VAL A 67 -4.51 1.69 -10.71
C VAL A 67 -3.53 1.44 -11.86
N GLY A 68 -2.39 0.80 -11.59
CA GLY A 68 -1.32 0.60 -12.57
C GLY A 68 -0.63 1.92 -12.94
N ILE A 69 -0.54 2.85 -12.00
CA ILE A 69 0.18 4.11 -12.16
C ILE A 69 1.67 3.84 -11.87
N ARG A 70 2.51 4.06 -12.88
CA ARG A 70 3.97 4.02 -12.69
C ARG A 70 4.37 5.19 -11.79
N HIS A 71 4.99 4.88 -10.67
CA HIS A 71 5.41 5.86 -9.67
C HIS A 71 6.80 5.48 -9.12
N CYS A 72 7.45 6.45 -8.49
CA CYS A 72 8.70 6.24 -7.75
C CYS A 72 8.41 6.36 -6.25
N VAL A 73 8.97 5.46 -5.45
CA VAL A 73 8.91 5.55 -3.99
C VAL A 73 10.27 5.97 -3.47
N VAL A 74 10.29 7.01 -2.65
CA VAL A 74 11.49 7.54 -1.99
C VAL A 74 11.30 7.41 -0.49
N PHE A 75 12.21 6.69 0.16
CA PHE A 75 12.21 6.55 1.61
C PHE A 75 13.04 7.66 2.24
N ILE A 76 12.41 8.41 3.14
CA ILE A 76 13.03 9.51 3.87
C ILE A 76 13.32 9.03 5.29
N ASP A 77 14.59 9.08 5.71
CA ASP A 77 14.96 8.76 7.07
C ASP A 77 14.42 9.85 8.02
N ASP A 78 13.64 9.43 9.00
CA ASP A 78 13.07 10.27 10.07
C ASP A 78 14.12 11.10 10.81
N SER A 79 15.36 10.59 10.92
CA SER A 79 16.48 11.27 11.58
C SER A 79 17.24 12.25 10.68
N ALA A 80 16.96 12.24 9.37
CA ALA A 80 17.68 13.03 8.37
C ALA A 80 16.72 13.50 7.26
N VAL A 81 15.67 14.21 7.65
CA VAL A 81 14.70 14.81 6.72
C VAL A 81 15.39 15.92 5.92
N PRO A 82 15.47 15.84 4.57
CA PRO A 82 16.13 16.87 3.77
C PRO A 82 15.40 18.22 3.78
N ASP A 83 16.15 19.32 3.80
CA ASP A 83 15.62 20.69 3.82
C ASP A 83 14.83 21.08 2.56
N TRP A 84 15.00 20.36 1.45
CA TRP A 84 14.25 20.61 0.22
C TRP A 84 12.82 20.06 0.25
N LEU A 85 12.48 19.20 1.23
CA LEU A 85 11.10 18.76 1.41
C LEU A 85 10.23 19.95 1.81
N PRO A 86 8.99 20.01 1.31
CA PRO A 86 8.09 21.10 1.67
C PRO A 86 7.84 21.12 3.17
N ASP A 87 7.73 22.34 3.70
CA ASP A 87 7.38 22.57 5.09
C ASP A 87 6.11 21.80 5.45
N GLY A 88 6.15 21.18 6.63
CA GLY A 88 5.04 20.40 7.15
C GLY A 88 5.01 18.95 6.69
N PHE A 89 5.95 18.43 5.89
CA PHE A 89 6.09 16.98 5.69
C PHE A 89 6.25 16.25 7.03
N ASP A 90 5.30 15.38 7.35
CA ASP A 90 5.29 14.60 8.59
C ASP A 90 5.47 13.12 8.33
N THR A 91 4.62 12.49 7.50
CA THR A 91 4.66 11.04 7.30
C THR A 91 4.67 10.59 5.85
N VAL A 92 3.96 11.30 4.98
CA VAL A 92 3.81 10.98 3.57
C VAL A 92 3.71 12.27 2.76
N ALA A 93 4.33 12.29 1.60
CA ALA A 93 4.11 13.32 0.60
C ALA A 93 4.08 12.72 -0.80
N MET A 94 3.31 13.32 -1.69
CA MET A 94 3.35 13.02 -3.11
C MET A 94 3.73 14.29 -3.87
N PHE A 95 4.76 14.19 -4.71
CA PHE A 95 5.04 15.21 -5.72
C PHE A 95 4.51 14.74 -7.06
N PHE A 96 3.60 15.52 -7.63
CA PHE A 96 2.92 15.16 -8.87
C PHE A 96 2.50 16.43 -9.61
N LYS A 97 2.78 16.50 -10.92
CA LYS A 97 2.46 17.65 -11.77
C LYS A 97 2.94 19.01 -11.21
N SER A 98 4.15 19.03 -10.67
CA SER A 98 4.76 20.22 -10.06
C SER A 98 4.06 20.71 -8.78
N GLU A 99 3.20 19.89 -8.18
CA GLU A 99 2.50 20.18 -6.94
C GLU A 99 2.85 19.15 -5.85
N TRP A 100 2.77 19.60 -4.60
CA TRP A 100 2.99 18.78 -3.41
C TRP A 100 1.66 18.50 -2.70
N TYR A 101 1.44 17.24 -2.35
CA TYR A 101 0.29 16.78 -1.56
C TYR A 101 0.83 16.11 -0.28
N LEU A 102 0.47 16.65 0.89
CA LEU A 102 1.14 16.31 2.16
C LEU A 102 0.19 15.64 3.15
N ASN A 103 0.71 14.64 3.88
CA ASN A 103 0.21 14.03 5.13
C ASN A 103 -1.20 13.46 5.17
N ASP A 104 -2.00 13.68 4.13
CA ASP A 104 -3.39 13.26 4.07
C ASP A 104 -3.63 12.45 2.81
N PHE A 105 -4.46 11.42 2.96
CA PHE A 105 -4.92 10.57 1.88
C PHE A 105 -5.81 11.35 0.90
N GLN A 106 -6.67 12.23 1.41
CA GLN A 106 -7.73 12.85 0.61
C GLN A 106 -7.18 13.76 -0.51
N PRO A 107 -6.25 14.70 -0.27
CA PRO A 107 -5.70 15.54 -1.35
C PRO A 107 -4.93 14.72 -2.40
N ILE A 108 -4.23 13.67 -1.96
CA ILE A 108 -3.53 12.75 -2.85
C ILE A 108 -4.53 12.01 -3.75
N LEU A 109 -5.63 11.51 -3.16
CA LEU A 109 -6.68 10.82 -3.89
C LEU A 109 -7.33 11.76 -4.91
N GLU A 110 -7.71 12.97 -4.51
CA GLU A 110 -8.33 13.96 -5.39
C GLU A 110 -7.44 14.29 -6.59
N ALA A 111 -6.14 14.47 -6.38
CA ALA A 111 -5.18 14.69 -7.46
C ALA A 111 -5.08 13.52 -8.43
N LEU A 112 -5.07 12.29 -7.90
CA LEU A 112 -5.02 11.09 -8.73
C LEU A 112 -6.35 10.81 -9.44
N GLU A 113 -7.49 11.11 -8.83
CA GLU A 113 -8.81 11.01 -9.45
C GLU A 113 -9.00 12.05 -10.56
N ALA A 114 -8.53 13.28 -10.35
CA ALA A 114 -8.57 14.32 -11.37
C ALA A 114 -7.79 13.92 -12.63
N GLU A 115 -6.64 13.25 -12.46
CA GLU A 115 -5.85 12.80 -13.61
C GLU A 115 -6.32 11.47 -14.20
N TYR A 116 -6.54 10.48 -13.34
CA TYR A 116 -6.70 9.09 -13.74
C TYR A 116 -8.14 8.61 -13.57
N GLY A 117 -9.11 9.51 -13.39
CA GLY A 117 -10.50 9.21 -13.03
C GLY A 117 -11.15 8.07 -13.81
N GLN A 118 -10.88 7.95 -15.12
CA GLN A 118 -11.38 6.80 -15.91
C GLN A 118 -10.78 5.44 -15.48
N LYS A 119 -9.49 5.41 -15.12
CA LYS A 119 -8.84 4.19 -14.56
C LYS A 119 -9.37 3.89 -13.15
N TYR A 120 -9.63 4.92 -12.35
CA TYR A 120 -10.25 4.80 -11.03
C TYR A 120 -11.68 4.25 -11.11
N GLN A 121 -12.50 4.73 -12.05
CA GLN A 121 -13.83 4.20 -12.28
C GLN A 121 -13.80 2.71 -12.64
N ASN A 122 -12.80 2.25 -13.39
CA ASN A 122 -12.65 0.82 -13.69
C ASN A 122 -12.28 -0.03 -12.46
N ILE A 123 -11.64 0.54 -11.44
CA ILE A 123 -11.41 -0.13 -10.16
C ILE A 123 -12.66 -0.06 -9.27
N ARG A 124 -13.32 1.09 -9.23
CA ARG A 124 -14.56 1.32 -8.46
C ARG A 124 -15.74 0.49 -8.98
N LEU A 125 -15.82 0.28 -10.29
CA LEU A 125 -16.89 -0.47 -10.98
C LEU A 125 -16.57 -1.96 -11.14
N LYS A 126 -15.32 -2.38 -10.97
CA LYS A 126 -15.04 -3.79 -10.66
C LYS A 126 -15.58 -4.04 -9.26
N LYS A 127 -16.88 -4.34 -9.17
CA LYS A 127 -17.47 -5.01 -8.01
C LYS A 127 -16.49 -6.08 -7.61
N CYS A 128 -15.89 -5.94 -6.44
CA CYS A 128 -15.02 -6.97 -5.96
C CYS A 128 -15.90 -8.23 -5.85
N PRO A 129 -15.56 -9.35 -6.51
CA PRO A 129 -16.30 -10.60 -6.34
C PRO A 129 -16.26 -11.10 -4.87
N LEU A 130 -15.55 -10.37 -4.01
CA LEU A 130 -15.54 -10.48 -2.56
C LEU A 130 -16.90 -10.34 -1.88
N ASN A 131 -17.93 -9.70 -2.46
CA ASN A 131 -19.24 -9.75 -1.77
C ASN A 131 -19.80 -11.19 -1.74
N GLU A 132 -19.55 -11.97 -2.78
CA GLU A 132 -19.88 -13.41 -2.82
C GLU A 132 -18.80 -14.25 -2.13
N SER A 133 -17.52 -13.90 -2.30
CA SER A 133 -16.41 -14.69 -1.74
C SER A 133 -16.19 -14.48 -0.24
N ALA A 134 -16.49 -13.31 0.32
CA ALA A 134 -16.41 -13.04 1.76
C ALA A 134 -17.62 -13.63 2.51
N ALA A 135 -18.82 -13.59 1.91
CA ALA A 135 -19.97 -14.33 2.42
C ALA A 135 -19.70 -15.84 2.43
N GLN A 136 -19.11 -16.37 1.35
CA GLN A 136 -18.69 -17.76 1.30
C GLN A 136 -17.57 -18.08 2.31
N LEU A 137 -16.59 -17.17 2.49
CA LEU A 137 -15.52 -17.34 3.48
C LEU A 137 -16.06 -17.39 4.90
N ASN A 138 -16.99 -16.50 5.26
CA ASN A 138 -17.63 -16.50 6.58
C ASN A 138 -18.39 -17.81 6.80
N LYS A 139 -19.12 -18.29 5.79
CA LYS A 139 -19.83 -19.57 5.84
C LYS A 139 -18.87 -20.76 6.01
N ASP A 140 -17.74 -20.75 5.32
CA ASP A 140 -16.70 -21.79 5.45
C ASP A 140 -16.08 -21.76 6.86
N LEU A 141 -15.84 -20.57 7.42
CA LEU A 141 -15.27 -20.40 8.75
C LEU A 141 -16.23 -20.88 9.84
N GLU A 142 -17.52 -20.53 9.74
CA GLU A 142 -18.58 -21.03 10.62
C GLU A 142 -18.66 -22.56 10.57
N THR A 143 -18.62 -23.14 9.36
CA THR A 143 -18.66 -24.59 9.17
C THR A 143 -17.46 -25.29 9.82
N LEU A 144 -16.26 -24.77 9.61
CA LEU A 144 -15.03 -25.31 10.22
C LEU A 144 -15.04 -25.17 11.75
N THR A 145 -15.55 -24.05 12.26
CA THR A 145 -15.67 -23.82 13.71
C THR A 145 -16.62 -24.82 14.34
N LEU A 146 -17.76 -25.10 13.71
CA LEU A 146 -18.71 -26.12 14.18
C LEU A 146 -18.11 -27.53 14.11
N GLN A 147 -17.34 -27.85 13.08
CA GLN A 147 -16.63 -29.14 12.97
C GLN A 147 -15.59 -29.33 14.09
N VAL A 148 -14.83 -28.28 14.43
CA VAL A 148 -13.87 -28.32 15.54
C VAL A 148 -14.56 -28.48 16.89
N LEU A 149 -15.65 -27.74 17.12
CA LEU A 149 -16.41 -27.80 18.37
C LEU A 149 -17.07 -29.16 18.61
N HIS A 150 -17.50 -29.84 17.54
CA HIS A 150 -18.18 -31.13 17.64
C HIS A 150 -17.24 -32.34 17.49
N SER A 151 -15.96 -32.13 17.15
CA SER A 151 -14.97 -33.20 17.11
C SER A 151 -14.54 -33.60 18.53
N HIS A 152 -14.70 -34.87 18.87
CA HIS A 152 -14.09 -35.47 20.07
C HIS A 152 -12.66 -35.98 19.81
N ASP A 153 -12.22 -35.98 18.55
CA ASP A 153 -10.90 -36.44 18.14
C ASP A 153 -9.92 -35.25 17.99
N GLU A 154 -8.78 -35.35 18.67
CA GLU A 154 -7.75 -34.31 18.71
C GLU A 154 -6.97 -34.19 17.40
N GLU A 155 -6.81 -35.28 16.64
CA GLU A 155 -6.18 -35.25 15.31
C GLU A 155 -7.04 -34.43 14.34
N THR A 156 -8.35 -34.65 14.36
CA THR A 156 -9.32 -33.89 13.54
C THR A 156 -9.33 -32.39 13.88
N LYS A 157 -9.19 -32.02 15.16
CA LYS A 157 -9.09 -30.60 15.56
C LYS A 157 -7.81 -29.95 15.05
N LYS A 158 -6.66 -30.63 15.17
CA LYS A 158 -5.37 -30.12 14.66
C LYS A 158 -5.39 -29.93 13.15
N LEU A 159 -5.97 -30.88 12.41
CA LEU A 159 -6.08 -30.78 10.97
C LEU A 159 -6.94 -29.58 10.54
N ALA A 160 -8.10 -29.39 11.20
CA ALA A 160 -9.00 -28.26 10.94
C ALA A 160 -8.37 -26.90 11.29
N LEU A 161 -7.61 -26.82 12.38
CA LEU A 161 -6.85 -25.62 12.74
C LEU A 161 -5.75 -25.30 11.73
N SER A 162 -5.01 -26.30 11.24
CA SER A 162 -3.99 -26.08 10.20
C SER A 162 -4.62 -25.60 8.87
N HIS A 163 -5.82 -26.09 8.54
CA HIS A 163 -6.58 -25.63 7.38
C HIS A 163 -7.11 -24.20 7.56
N LEU A 164 -7.47 -23.80 8.77
CA LEU A 164 -7.84 -22.42 9.09
C LEU A 164 -6.64 -21.49 8.92
N GLU A 165 -5.49 -21.83 9.50
CA GLU A 165 -4.27 -21.01 9.40
C GLU A 165 -3.81 -20.84 7.95
N GLY A 166 -3.77 -21.93 7.16
CA GLY A 166 -3.36 -21.87 5.76
C GLY A 166 -4.34 -21.11 4.86
N ASN A 167 -5.65 -21.30 5.02
CA ASN A 167 -6.63 -20.67 4.14
C ASN A 167 -6.95 -19.22 4.51
N VAL A 168 -6.94 -18.87 5.79
CA VAL A 168 -7.20 -17.50 6.25
C VAL A 168 -6.04 -16.60 5.85
N PHE A 169 -4.79 -17.05 6.00
CA PHE A 169 -3.62 -16.23 5.67
C PHE A 169 -3.50 -15.97 4.16
N VAL A 170 -3.63 -17.02 3.32
CA VAL A 170 -3.56 -16.90 1.86
C VAL A 170 -4.71 -16.08 1.28
N LYS A 171 -5.91 -16.13 1.89
CA LYS A 171 -7.06 -15.34 1.45
C LYS A 171 -7.01 -13.90 1.97
N LEU A 172 -6.50 -13.65 3.19
CA LEU A 172 -6.29 -12.30 3.71
C LEU A 172 -5.21 -11.55 2.92
N GLU A 173 -4.13 -12.21 2.52
CA GLU A 173 -3.09 -11.61 1.68
C GLU A 173 -3.65 -11.22 0.30
N LYS A 174 -4.50 -12.07 -0.30
CA LYS A 174 -5.22 -11.75 -1.54
C LYS A 174 -6.27 -10.65 -1.38
N CYS A 175 -6.97 -10.59 -0.24
CA CYS A 175 -7.91 -9.53 0.08
C CYS A 175 -7.19 -8.19 0.30
N LEU A 176 -6.11 -8.16 1.09
CA LEU A 176 -5.33 -6.95 1.36
C LEU A 176 -4.73 -6.36 0.08
N VAL A 177 -4.36 -7.18 -0.90
CA VAL A 177 -3.90 -6.71 -2.21
C VAL A 177 -5.05 -6.17 -3.10
N GLN A 178 -6.33 -6.36 -2.73
CA GLN A 178 -7.49 -6.12 -3.60
C GLN A 178 -8.69 -5.36 -2.96
N THR A 179 -8.65 -4.96 -1.69
CA THR A 179 -9.76 -4.26 -1.01
C THR A 179 -9.54 -2.76 -0.83
N GLN A 180 -10.64 -2.00 -0.96
CA GLN A 180 -10.74 -0.57 -0.64
C GLN A 180 -10.54 -0.32 0.87
N PRO A 181 -9.86 0.77 1.27
CA PRO A 181 -9.74 1.17 2.68
C PRO A 181 -11.09 1.49 3.37
N GLU A 182 -12.12 1.83 2.59
CA GLU A 182 -13.34 2.45 3.14
C GLU A 182 -14.51 1.48 3.37
N GLN A 183 -14.43 0.24 2.86
CA GLN A 183 -15.54 -0.74 2.96
C GLN A 183 -15.27 -1.91 3.89
N CYS A 184 -14.05 -2.04 4.43
CA CYS A 184 -13.79 -2.96 5.52
C CYS A 184 -14.14 -2.28 6.85
N GLY A 185 -15.36 -2.50 7.35
CA GLY A 185 -15.73 -2.30 8.76
C GLY A 185 -14.97 -3.21 9.76
N PHE A 186 -13.76 -3.66 9.38
CA PHE A 186 -12.86 -4.54 10.13
C PHE A 186 -11.67 -3.78 10.76
N PHE A 187 -11.74 -2.44 10.82
CA PHE A 187 -10.87 -1.61 11.66
C PHE A 187 -11.58 -1.04 12.92
N PRO A 188 -12.12 -1.85 13.86
CA PRO A 188 -12.42 -1.35 15.20
C PRO A 188 -11.24 -1.49 16.17
N PHE A 189 -10.06 -1.95 15.74
CA PHE A 189 -8.84 -1.86 16.54
C PHE A 189 -7.88 -0.87 15.87
N LEU A 190 -7.44 0.15 16.63
CA LEU A 190 -6.42 1.17 16.30
C LEU A 190 -6.91 2.58 15.90
N CYS A 191 -8.17 2.92 16.12
CA CYS A 191 -8.51 4.30 16.50
C CYS A 191 -8.74 4.35 18.01
N GLY A 192 -7.69 3.99 18.75
CA GLY A 192 -7.64 4.14 20.20
C GLY A 192 -6.98 5.46 20.52
N SER A 193 -7.78 6.46 20.88
CA SER A 193 -7.36 7.67 21.56
C SER A 193 -6.28 7.35 22.61
N SER A 194 -5.10 7.95 22.48
CA SER A 194 -4.12 8.00 23.56
C SER A 194 -3.59 9.43 23.71
N TYR A 195 -4.45 10.28 24.25
CA TYR A 195 -4.00 11.16 25.32
C TYR A 195 -3.68 10.25 26.51
N GLY A 196 -2.41 10.10 26.86
CA GLY A 196 -1.94 9.24 27.94
C GLY A 196 -0.51 9.56 28.32
N LEU A 197 -0.38 10.49 29.27
CA LEU A 197 0.76 10.80 30.13
C LEU A 197 1.83 9.68 30.22
N TYR A 198 3.07 10.01 29.86
CA TYR A 198 4.25 9.96 30.74
C TYR A 198 5.29 10.97 30.23
#